data_AF-A0A1D2RA51-F1
#
_entry.id   AF-A0A1D2RA51-F1
#
_cell.length_a   1.000
_cell.length_b   1.000
_cell.length_c   1.000
_cell.angle_alpha   90.00
_cell.angle_beta   90.00
_cell.angle_gamma   90.00
#
_symmetry.space_group_name_H-M   'P 1'
#
loop_
_entity.id
_entity.type
_entity.pdbx_description
1 polymer ?
#
loop_
_entity_poly.entity_id
_entity_poly.type
_entity_poly.pdbx_seq_one_letter_code
_entity_poly.pdbx_strand_id
1 'polypeptide(L)' 'MTILPTATVERLIRSAGAYRVSEAAARELAEVLDEIGKNLSKDAMALAKHDKRRTIKAEDIKLAVKLKEVKIKEIL' A
#
# COMPACT_ATOMS: atom_id res chain seq x y z
N MET A 1 5.59 8.27 -11.59
CA MET A 1 6.62 7.22 -11.69
C MET A 1 6.48 6.30 -10.49
N THR A 2 6.03 5.07 -10.74
CA THR A 2 5.89 4.02 -9.72
C THR A 2 7.24 3.33 -9.47
N ILE A 3 7.49 2.89 -8.24
CA ILE A 3 8.67 2.08 -7.90
C ILE A 3 8.41 0.58 -8.04
N LEU A 4 7.15 0.17 -8.15
CA LEU A 4 6.77 -1.24 -8.27
C LEU A 4 6.99 -1.75 -9.70
N PRO A 5 7.71 -2.87 -9.89
CA PRO A 5 7.87 -3.47 -11.21
C PRO A 5 6.53 -3.93 -11.78
N THR A 6 6.20 -3.47 -13.00
CA THR A 6 4.95 -3.80 -13.71
C THR A 6 4.72 -5.31 -13.79
N ALA A 7 5.77 -6.11 -14.03
CA ALA A 7 5.67 -7.57 -14.11
C ALA A 7 5.22 -8.23 -12.78
N THR A 8 5.64 -7.68 -11.63
CA THR A 8 5.21 -8.18 -10.32
C THR A 8 3.73 -7.88 -10.09
N VAL A 9 3.30 -6.68 -10.49
CA VAL A 9 1.90 -6.27 -10.37
C VAL A 9 1.01 -7.05 -11.34
N GLU A 10 1.47 -7.35 -12.55
CA GLU A 10 0.77 -8.25 -13.46
C GLU A 10 0.55 -9.64 -12.84
N ARG A 11 1.58 -10.21 -12.20
CA ARG A 11 1.47 -11.50 -11.49
C ARG A 11 0.47 -11.44 -10.34
N LEU A 12 0.44 -10.32 -9.61
CA LEU A 12 -0.56 -10.08 -8.56
C LEU A 12 -1.99 -10.10 -9.14
N ILE A 13 -2.22 -9.40 -10.25
CA ILE A 13 -3.54 -9.38 -10.92
C ILE A 13 -3.94 -10.79 -11.37
N ARG A 14 -3.00 -11.57 -11.94
CA ARG A 14 -3.25 -12.96 -12.34
C ARG A 14 -3.54 -13.89 -11.16
N SER A 15 -2.86 -13.70 -10.03
CA SER A 15 -3.14 -14.45 -8.81
C SER A 15 -4.54 -14.19 -8.25
N ALA A 16 -5.15 -13.05 -8.58
CA ALA A 16 -6.55 -12.74 -8.26
C ALA A 16 -7.56 -13.39 -9.24
N GLY A 17 -7.09 -14.20 -10.20
CA GLY A 17 -7.92 -14.96 -11.13
C GLY A 17 -8.04 -14.37 -12.54
N ALA A 18 -7.31 -13.30 -12.86
CA ALA A 18 -7.36 -12.71 -14.20
C ALA A 18 -6.64 -13.58 -15.24
N TYR A 19 -7.34 -13.97 -16.30
CA TYR A 19 -6.78 -14.76 -17.40
C TYR A 19 -5.87 -13.95 -18.33
N ARG A 20 -6.21 -12.68 -18.61
CA ARG A 20 -5.43 -11.73 -19.41
C ARG A 20 -5.29 -10.42 -18.66
N VAL A 21 -4.12 -9.80 -18.79
CA VAL A 21 -3.80 -8.50 -18.19
C VAL A 21 -3.08 -7.67 -19.24
N SER A 22 -3.52 -6.43 -19.45
CA SER A 22 -2.81 -5.49 -20.33
C SER A 22 -1.66 -4.84 -19.56
N GLU A 23 -0.61 -4.43 -20.26
CA GLU A 23 0.49 -3.69 -19.63
C GLU A 23 0.00 -2.39 -18.97
N ALA A 24 -0.95 -1.70 -19.59
CA ALA A 24 -1.56 -0.50 -19.04
C ALA A 24 -2.28 -0.76 -17.71
N ALA A 25 -3.05 -1.86 -17.61
CA ALA A 25 -3.72 -2.23 -16.36
C ALA A 25 -2.72 -2.56 -15.25
N ALA A 26 -1.63 -3.27 -15.57
CA ALA A 26 -0.58 -3.58 -14.61
C ALA A 26 0.14 -2.30 -14.14
N ARG A 27 0.37 -1.35 -15.04
CA ARG A 27 0.98 -0.05 -14.70
C ARG A 27 0.08 0.80 -13.82
N GLU A 28 -1.21 0.88 -14.15
CA GLU A 28 -2.19 1.64 -13.37
C GLU A 28 -2.28 1.11 -11.93
N LEU A 29 -2.41 -0.21 -11.77
CA LEU A 29 -2.42 -0.81 -10.44
C LEU A 29 -1.09 -0.57 -9.69
N ALA A 30 0.04 -0.59 -10.40
CA ALA A 30 1.33 -0.31 -9.80
C ALA A 30 1.41 1.14 -9.28
N GLU A 31 0.79 2.10 -9.94
CA GLU A 31 0.72 3.49 -9.48
C GLU A 31 -0.18 3.65 -8.25
N VAL A 32 -1.36 3.04 -8.27
CA VAL A 32 -2.31 3.05 -7.14
C VAL A 32 -1.69 2.41 -5.90
N LEU A 33 -1.08 1.23 -6.03
CA LEU A 33 -0.43 0.54 -4.91
C LEU A 33 0.74 1.35 -4.35
N ASP A 34 1.50 2.04 -5.20
CA ASP A 34 2.59 2.92 -4.79
C ASP A 34 2.09 4.08 -3.94
N GLU A 35 0.99 4.70 -4.35
CA GLU A 35 0.40 5.82 -3.62
C GLU A 35 -0.15 5.37 -2.26
N ILE A 36 -0.88 4.25 -2.24
CA ILE A 36 -1.36 3.64 -1.00
C ILE A 36 -0.18 3.31 -0.08
N GLY A 37 0.86 2.67 -0.60
CA GLY A 37 2.07 2.30 0.15
C GLY A 37 2.79 3.52 0.72
N LYS A 38 2.92 4.60 -0.06
CA LYS A 38 3.53 5.87 0.40
C LYS A 38 2.72 6.52 1.52
N ASN A 39 1.40 6.58 1.37
CA ASN A 39 0.53 7.17 2.38
C ASN A 39 0.56 6.35 3.68
N LEU A 40 0.48 5.03 3.58
CA LEU A 40 0.60 4.13 4.73
C LEU A 40 1.97 4.24 5.43
N SER A 41 3.04 4.39 4.64
CA SER A 41 4.40 4.58 5.18
C SER A 41 4.54 5.88 5.95
N LYS A 42 3.89 6.97 5.50
CA LYS A 42 3.87 8.25 6.24
C LYS A 42 3.15 8.12 7.58
N ASP A 43 2.02 7.43 7.60
CA ASP A 43 1.26 7.18 8.82
C ASP A 43 2.07 6.32 9.80
N ALA A 44 2.69 5.23 9.33
CA ALA A 44 3.55 4.38 10.14
C ALA A 44 4.79 5.14 10.67
N MET A 45 5.37 6.04 9.88
CA MET A 45 6.45 6.92 10.33
C MET A 45 6.00 7.85 11.44
N ALA A 46 4.79 8.41 11.36
CA ALA A 46 4.23 9.26 12.40
C ALA A 46 4.04 8.49 13.72
N LEU A 47 3.56 7.24 13.64
CA LEU A 47 3.43 6.34 14.79
C LEU A 47 4.79 6.03 15.43
N ALA A 48 5.78 5.65 14.63
CA ALA A 48 7.14 5.39 15.13
C ALA A 48 7.73 6.64 15.81
N LYS A 49 7.52 7.82 15.22
CA LYS A 49 7.99 9.10 15.76
C LYS A 49 7.32 9.47 17.08
N HIS A 50 6.03 9.18 17.23
CA HIS A 50 5.29 9.37 18.49
C HIS A 50 5.94 8.59 19.64
N ASP A 51 6.42 7.37 19.34
CA ASP A 51 7.16 6.53 20.29
C ASP A 51 8.66 6.87 20.38
N LYS A 52 9.08 8.01 19.82
CA LYS A 52 10.48 8.48 19.78
C LYS A 52 11.44 7.52 19.08
N ARG A 53 10.94 6.63 18.23
CA ARG A 53 11.73 5.70 17.41
C ARG A 53 12.01 6.31 16.04
N ARG A 54 13.19 6.02 15.49
CA ARG A 54 13.56 6.36 14.09
C ARG A 54 13.37 5.19 13.12
N THR A 55 13.21 3.98 13.63
CA THR A 55 13.00 2.76 12.85
C THR A 55 11.51 2.40 12.84
N ILE A 56 10.94 2.27 11.65
CA ILE A 56 9.59 1.75 11.44
C ILE A 56 9.62 0.23 11.63
N LYS A 57 8.77 -0.29 12.51
CA LYS A 57 8.59 -1.72 12.76
C LYS A 57 7.33 -2.23 12.06
N ALA A 58 7.22 -3.56 11.96
CA ALA A 58 6.03 -4.20 11.40
C ALA A 58 4.73 -3.82 12.16
N GLU A 59 4.82 -3.58 13.46
CA GLU A 59 3.70 -3.13 14.30
C GLU A 59 3.17 -1.75 13.88
N ASP A 60 4.05 -0.82 13.49
CA ASP A 60 3.65 0.51 13.03
C ASP A 60 2.86 0.43 11.72
N ILE A 61 3.27 -0.45 10.81
CA ILE A 61 2.56 -0.71 9.54
C ILE A 61 1.19 -1.31 9.83
N LYS A 62 1.10 -2.35 10.67
CA LYS A 62 -0.17 -2.98 11.04
C LYS A 62 -1.13 -1.98 11.68
N LEU A 63 -0.62 -1.14 12.58
CA LEU A 63 -1.44 -0.12 13.24
C LEU A 63 -1.90 0.96 12.25
N ALA A 64 -1.03 1.42 11.35
CA ALA A 64 -1.41 2.37 10.31
C ALA A 64 -2.54 1.84 9.42
N VAL A 65 -2.51 0.55 9.05
CA VAL A 65 -3.59 -0.10 8.27
C VAL A 65 -4.89 -0.08 9.08
N LYS A 66 -4.84 -0.52 10.33
CA LYS A 66 -6.02 -0.56 11.21
C LYS A 66 -6.66 0.82 11.39
N LEU A 67 -5.84 1.87 11.55
CA LEU A 67 -6.33 3.24 11.68
C LEU A 67 -6.99 3.75 10.39
N LYS A 68 -6.50 3.34 9.21
CA LYS A 68 -7.13 3.67 7.93
C LYS A 68 -8.46 2.95 7.74
N GLU A 69 -8.54 1.67 8.08
CA GLU A 69 -9.81 0.92 8.02
C GLU A 69 -10.89 1.53 8.92
N VAL A 70 -10.52 1.99 10.12
CA VAL A 70 -11.44 2.69 11.04
C VAL A 70 -11.93 3.99 10.41
N LYS A 71 -11.04 4.82 9.87
CA LYS A 71 -11.43 6.08 9.20
C LYS A 71 -12.37 5.88 8.02
N ILE A 72 -12.20 4.81 7.24
CA ILE A 72 -13.11 4.49 6.11
C ILE A 72 -14.49 4.11 6.65
N LYS A 73 -14.56 3.31 7.71
CA LYS A 73 -15.83 2.92 8.34
C LYS A 73 -16.55 4.06 9.05
N GLU A 74 -15.84 5.10 9.49
CA GLU A 74 -16.44 6.28 10.12
C GLU A 74 -17.06 7.25 9.11
N ILE A 75 -16.68 7.15 7.84
CA ILE A 75 -17.17 8.01 6.75
C ILE A 75 -18.36 7.36 6.01
N LEU A 76 -18.53 6.04 6.13
CA LEU A 76 -19.65 5.28 5.58
C LEU A 76 -20.76 5.12 6.62
#